data_AF-A0A4Q1UI43-F1
#
_entry.id   AF-A0A4Q1UI43-F1
#
_cell.length_a   1.000
_cell.length_b   1.000
_cell.length_c   1.000
_cell.angle_alpha   90.00
_cell.angle_beta   90.00
_cell.angle_gamma   90.00
#
_symmetry.space_group_name_H-M   'P 1'
#
loop_
_entity.id
_entity.type
_entity.pdbx_description
1 polymer ?
#
loop_
_entity_poly.entity_id
_entity_poly.type
_entity_poly.pdbx_seq_one_letter_code
_entity_poly.pdbx_strand_id
1 'polypeptide(L)'
;MTRSLIVAEGTAETAILEILLENDCLTVTPDDLISDERVVPRLLKGQLLAEKYLQRDFGTGIDLLVILDSLKREISVPYLYKRQIRQTKYFVTRPEIEAIQLYAEPDWLKKYQNYRRRHHGEEPKKLKPSTFFKASPTIGGLGIKEVKTDSFVRQLWVNRPEHLVKAILHVENDMRTLSLGQREPLAGLLRPHLRYSQ
;
A
#
# COMPACT_ATOMS: atom_id res chain seq x y z
N MET A 1 -6.13 -11.82 22.07
CA MET A 1 -5.98 -11.68 20.60
C MET A 1 -5.44 -10.29 20.32
N THR A 2 -4.54 -10.17 19.34
CA THR A 2 -4.03 -8.86 18.92
C THR A 2 -5.15 -8.13 18.19
N ARG A 3 -5.36 -6.86 18.53
CA ARG A 3 -6.28 -5.98 17.79
C ARG A 3 -5.48 -5.04 16.91
N SER A 4 -5.99 -4.72 15.73
CA SER A 4 -5.30 -3.92 14.73
C SER A 4 -6.21 -2.87 14.11
N LEU A 5 -5.60 -1.76 13.68
CA LEU A 5 -6.22 -0.77 12.82
C LEU A 5 -5.32 -0.58 11.60
N ILE A 6 -5.88 -0.76 10.41
CA ILE A 6 -5.18 -0.53 9.15
C ILE A 6 -5.56 0.85 8.62
N VAL A 7 -4.57 1.68 8.29
CA VAL A 7 -4.76 3.01 7.71
C VAL A 7 -3.96 3.12 6.43
N ALA A 8 -4.61 3.54 5.36
CA ALA A 8 -4.00 3.67 4.05
C ALA A 8 -4.02 5.14 3.58
N GLU A 9 -2.97 5.57 2.89
CA GLU A 9 -2.85 6.94 2.38
C GLU A 9 -3.88 7.29 1.30
N GLY A 10 -4.25 6.33 0.47
CA GLY A 10 -5.07 6.56 -0.71
C GLY A 10 -6.04 5.43 -1.03
N THR A 11 -6.83 5.68 -2.07
CA THR A 11 -7.90 4.77 -2.51
C THR A 11 -7.33 3.49 -3.11
N ALA A 12 -6.25 3.56 -3.87
CA ALA A 12 -5.62 2.39 -4.48
C ALA A 12 -4.98 1.46 -3.43
N GLU A 13 -4.32 2.02 -2.43
CA GLU A 13 -3.79 1.27 -1.28
C GLU A 13 -4.92 0.57 -0.52
N THR A 14 -6.03 1.28 -0.29
CA THR A 14 -7.22 0.73 0.39
C THR A 14 -7.77 -0.48 -0.37
N ALA A 15 -8.01 -0.33 -1.68
CA ALA A 15 -8.53 -1.41 -2.51
C ALA A 15 -7.60 -2.64 -2.55
N ILE A 16 -6.27 -2.43 -2.68
CA ILE A 16 -5.29 -3.54 -2.63
C ILE A 16 -5.33 -4.24 -1.29
N LEU A 17 -5.35 -3.50 -0.17
CA LEU A 17 -5.36 -4.09 1.17
C LEU A 17 -6.65 -4.87 1.44
N GLU A 18 -7.79 -4.37 0.99
CA GLU A 18 -9.07 -5.08 1.13
C GLU A 18 -9.09 -6.38 0.33
N ILE A 19 -8.61 -6.37 -0.93
CA ILE A 19 -8.51 -7.60 -1.74
C ILE A 19 -7.61 -8.63 -1.04
N LEU A 20 -6.47 -8.20 -0.50
CA LEU A 20 -5.56 -9.10 0.23
C LEU A 20 -6.19 -9.63 1.52
N LEU A 21 -6.94 -8.79 2.25
CA LEU A 21 -7.62 -9.18 3.49
C LEU A 21 -8.75 -10.19 3.22
N GLU A 22 -9.55 -9.96 2.17
CA GLU A 22 -10.65 -10.85 1.77
C GLU A 22 -10.17 -12.22 1.31
N ASN A 23 -8.93 -12.31 0.81
CA ASN A 23 -8.31 -13.54 0.34
C ASN A 23 -7.29 -14.11 1.34
N ASP A 24 -7.39 -13.75 2.61
CA ASP A 24 -6.55 -14.24 3.70
C ASP A 24 -5.03 -14.11 3.45
N CYS A 25 -4.61 -13.10 2.71
CA CYS A 25 -3.21 -12.92 2.31
C CYS A 25 -2.37 -12.14 3.34
N LEU A 26 -3.02 -11.43 4.28
CA LEU A 26 -2.37 -10.58 5.27
C LEU A 26 -2.09 -11.33 6.57
N THR A 27 -1.10 -10.84 7.32
CA THR A 27 -0.79 -11.32 8.68
C THR A 27 -1.89 -11.04 9.72
N VAL A 28 -2.84 -10.19 9.38
CA VAL A 28 -4.04 -9.87 10.16
C VAL A 28 -5.29 -10.33 9.42
N THR A 29 -6.31 -10.71 10.17
CA THR A 29 -7.61 -11.17 9.67
C THR A 29 -8.70 -10.13 9.96
N PRO A 30 -9.88 -10.20 9.33
CA PRO A 30 -11.00 -9.32 9.66
C PRO A 30 -11.36 -9.30 11.15
N ASP A 31 -11.24 -10.43 11.85
CA ASP A 31 -11.55 -10.55 13.28
C ASP A 31 -10.53 -9.82 14.18
N ASP A 32 -9.33 -9.56 13.68
CA ASP A 32 -8.32 -8.76 14.39
C ASP A 32 -8.62 -7.25 14.31
N LEU A 33 -9.50 -6.81 13.40
CA LEU A 33 -9.71 -5.39 13.11
C LEU A 33 -10.71 -4.73 14.06
N ILE A 34 -10.40 -3.51 14.50
CA ILE A 34 -11.27 -2.72 15.39
C ILE A 34 -12.27 -1.82 14.64
N SER A 35 -12.19 -1.77 13.31
CA SER A 35 -12.95 -0.87 12.44
C SER A 35 -13.86 -1.67 11.51
N ASP A 36 -15.11 -1.24 11.37
CA ASP A 36 -16.08 -1.82 10.43
C ASP A 36 -15.66 -1.60 8.97
N GLU A 37 -14.93 -0.51 8.69
CA GLU A 37 -14.43 -0.15 7.35
C GLU A 37 -13.30 -1.08 6.88
N ARG A 38 -12.82 -2.02 7.72
CA ARG A 38 -11.63 -2.87 7.53
C ARG A 38 -10.32 -2.10 7.35
N VAL A 39 -10.22 -1.28 6.30
CA VAL A 39 -9.08 -0.40 6.01
C VAL A 39 -9.55 1.05 6.02
N VAL A 40 -8.94 1.90 6.83
CA VAL A 40 -9.33 3.31 6.97
C VAL A 40 -8.59 4.17 5.93
N PRO A 41 -9.28 4.76 4.94
CA PRO A 41 -8.64 5.57 3.91
C PRO A 41 -8.35 7.00 4.42
N ARG A 42 -7.18 7.55 4.05
CA ARG A 42 -6.81 8.97 4.15
C ARG A 42 -6.81 9.58 5.57
N LEU A 43 -6.96 8.78 6.63
CA LEU A 43 -6.99 9.27 8.01
C LEU A 43 -5.61 9.25 8.67
N LEU A 44 -4.68 9.98 8.08
CA LEU A 44 -3.29 10.08 8.56
C LEU A 44 -3.08 11.23 9.56
N LYS A 45 -4.16 11.82 10.09
CA LYS A 45 -4.13 12.82 11.17
C LYS A 45 -4.39 12.11 12.50
N GLY A 46 -3.40 12.05 13.37
CA GLY A 46 -3.48 11.28 14.61
C GLY A 46 -4.60 11.71 15.56
N GLN A 47 -4.94 13.00 15.63
CA GLN A 47 -6.08 13.49 16.41
C GLN A 47 -7.41 12.87 15.93
N LEU A 48 -7.71 13.00 14.63
CA LEU A 48 -8.97 12.49 14.06
C LEU A 48 -9.05 10.96 14.14
N LEU A 49 -7.93 10.28 13.90
CA LEU A 49 -7.83 8.83 14.06
C LEU A 49 -8.16 8.42 15.50
N ALA A 50 -7.59 9.13 16.48
CA ALA A 50 -7.81 8.83 17.88
C ALA A 50 -9.25 9.10 18.33
N GLU A 51 -9.82 10.23 17.90
CA GLU A 51 -11.22 10.60 18.15
C GLU A 51 -12.20 9.59 17.56
N LYS A 52 -11.90 9.03 16.38
CA LYS A 52 -12.79 8.08 15.71
C LYS A 52 -12.64 6.63 16.20
N TYR A 53 -11.42 6.14 16.41
CA TYR A 53 -11.18 4.70 16.64
C TYR A 53 -10.55 4.35 18.00
N LEU A 54 -9.98 5.32 18.72
CA LEU A 54 -9.23 5.05 19.96
C LEU A 54 -9.99 5.45 21.24
N GLN A 55 -11.31 5.62 21.16
CA GLN A 55 -12.14 6.03 22.31
C GLN A 55 -12.40 4.90 23.32
N ARG A 56 -12.22 3.65 22.91
CA ARG A 56 -12.48 2.47 23.73
C ARG A 56 -11.19 2.00 24.40
N ASP A 57 -11.33 1.26 25.50
CA ASP A 57 -10.19 0.60 26.14
C ASP A 57 -9.85 -0.71 25.41
N PHE A 58 -8.61 -0.78 24.91
CA PHE A 58 -8.09 -1.98 24.26
C PHE A 58 -7.17 -2.81 25.16
N GLY A 59 -7.10 -2.50 26.46
CA GLY A 59 -6.29 -3.24 27.44
C GLY A 59 -4.79 -3.11 27.14
N THR A 60 -4.22 -4.07 26.40
CA THR A 60 -2.83 -4.04 25.96
C THR A 60 -2.56 -3.09 24.78
N GLY A 61 -3.60 -2.44 24.26
CA GLY A 61 -3.54 -1.58 23.08
C GLY A 61 -3.62 -2.35 21.76
N ILE A 62 -3.63 -1.59 20.66
CA ILE A 62 -3.75 -2.09 19.28
C ILE A 62 -2.43 -1.94 18.50
N ASP A 63 -2.29 -2.72 17.44
CA ASP A 63 -1.29 -2.48 16.40
C ASP A 63 -1.85 -1.50 15.37
N LEU A 64 -1.22 -0.34 15.23
CA LEU A 64 -1.53 0.61 14.18
C LEU A 64 -0.66 0.30 12.95
N LEU A 65 -1.30 -0.20 11.89
CA LEU A 65 -0.65 -0.59 10.64
C LEU A 65 -0.89 0.53 9.62
N VAL A 66 0.18 1.22 9.22
CA VAL A 66 0.10 2.42 8.38
C VAL A 66 0.74 2.17 7.02
N ILE A 67 -0.03 2.33 5.95
CA ILE A 67 0.40 2.12 4.57
C ILE A 67 0.45 3.46 3.84
N LEU A 68 1.64 3.89 3.40
CA LEU A 68 1.85 5.19 2.76
C LEU A 68 3.13 5.24 1.91
N ASP A 69 3.27 6.22 1.02
CA ASP A 69 4.41 6.29 0.07
C ASP A 69 5.69 6.92 0.68
N SER A 70 5.52 7.73 1.73
CA SER A 70 6.56 8.55 2.35
C SER A 70 7.45 7.75 3.32
N LEU A 71 8.74 8.09 3.38
CA LEU A 71 9.63 7.60 4.44
C LEU A 71 9.70 8.50 5.68
N LYS A 72 9.07 9.69 5.61
CA LYS A 72 9.20 10.74 6.63
C LYS A 72 7.91 10.98 7.41
N ARG A 73 6.77 10.57 6.85
CA ARG A 73 5.46 10.85 7.42
C ARG A 73 5.17 9.95 8.61
N GLU A 74 4.93 10.57 9.76
CA GLU A 74 4.57 9.91 11.01
C GLU A 74 3.15 10.28 11.44
N ILE A 75 2.43 9.34 12.08
CA ILE A 75 1.15 9.61 12.73
C ILE A 75 1.41 9.91 14.21
N SER A 76 1.31 11.18 14.58
CA SER A 76 1.39 11.60 15.99
C SER A 76 0.04 11.47 16.67
N VAL A 77 -0.14 10.40 17.44
CA VAL A 77 -1.33 10.19 18.27
C VAL A 77 -1.23 11.04 19.55
N PRO A 78 -2.30 11.76 19.95
CA PRO A 78 -2.26 12.62 21.14
C PRO A 78 -1.93 11.83 22.41
N TYR A 79 -1.30 12.49 23.38
CA TYR A 79 -0.82 11.87 24.62
C TYR A 79 -1.86 11.00 25.33
N LEU A 80 -3.11 11.49 25.43
CA LEU A 80 -4.22 10.80 26.09
C LEU A 80 -4.55 9.43 25.46
N TYR A 81 -4.31 9.26 24.16
CA TYR A 81 -4.60 8.02 23.43
C TYR A 81 -3.37 7.13 23.25
N LYS A 82 -2.18 7.55 23.69
CA LYS A 82 -0.95 6.76 23.52
C LYS A 82 -1.05 5.37 24.14
N ARG A 83 -1.75 5.22 25.27
CA ARG A 83 -1.96 3.91 25.92
C ARG A 83 -2.79 2.94 25.07
N GLN A 84 -3.56 3.45 24.10
CA GLN A 84 -4.33 2.62 23.18
C GLN A 84 -3.48 2.06 22.04
N ILE A 85 -2.28 2.60 21.80
CA ILE A 85 -1.36 2.13 20.76
C ILE A 85 -0.28 1.27 21.40
N ARG A 86 -0.26 -0.02 21.05
CA ARG A 86 0.79 -0.95 21.45
C ARG A 86 2.06 -0.73 20.64
N GLN A 87 1.90 -0.60 19.33
CA GLN A 87 2.98 -0.30 18.38
C GLN A 87 2.38 0.30 17.10
N THR A 88 3.21 1.06 16.39
CA THR A 88 2.89 1.56 15.04
C THR A 88 3.88 0.94 14.07
N LYS A 89 3.38 0.27 13.03
CA LYS A 89 4.18 -0.29 11.94
C LYS A 89 3.89 0.46 10.65
N TYR A 90 4.94 0.85 9.94
CA TYR A 90 4.83 1.54 8.65
C TYR A 90 5.23 0.62 7.51
N PHE A 91 4.33 0.45 6.56
CA PHE A 91 4.55 -0.28 5.32
C PHE A 91 4.57 0.71 4.16
N VAL A 92 5.63 0.68 3.36
CA VAL A 92 5.84 1.67 2.30
C VAL A 92 5.49 1.11 0.94
N THR A 93 4.84 1.93 0.12
CA THR A 93 4.39 1.59 -1.23
C THR A 93 5.30 2.19 -2.30
N ARG A 94 6.62 2.30 -2.04
CA ARG A 94 7.53 3.00 -2.95
C ARG A 94 7.73 2.25 -4.28
N PRO A 95 8.04 2.96 -5.39
CA PRO A 95 7.99 4.43 -5.53
C PRO A 95 6.57 4.98 -5.41
N GLU A 96 5.55 4.21 -5.80
CA GLU A 96 4.11 4.43 -5.57
C GLU A 96 3.37 3.08 -5.65
N ILE A 97 2.16 2.99 -5.10
CA ILE A 97 1.34 1.75 -5.17
C ILE A 97 1.07 1.32 -6.62
N GLU A 98 1.07 2.25 -7.57
CA GLU A 98 0.92 1.94 -9.00
C GLU A 98 2.09 1.12 -9.58
N ALA A 99 3.23 1.03 -8.89
CA ALA A 99 4.31 0.12 -9.28
C ALA A 99 3.85 -1.35 -9.31
N ILE A 100 2.93 -1.74 -8.42
CA ILE A 100 2.31 -3.07 -8.41
C ILE A 100 1.50 -3.27 -9.70
N GLN A 101 0.79 -2.24 -10.13
CA GLN A 101 -0.08 -2.31 -11.30
C GLN A 101 0.70 -2.53 -12.60
N LEU A 102 1.98 -2.15 -12.67
CA LEU A 102 2.85 -2.44 -13.83
C LEU A 102 2.99 -3.95 -14.11
N TYR A 103 2.77 -4.78 -13.10
CA TYR A 103 2.82 -6.24 -13.19
C TYR A 103 1.44 -6.87 -13.47
N ALA A 104 0.38 -6.07 -13.62
CA ALA A 104 -0.97 -6.57 -13.90
C ALA A 104 -1.09 -7.14 -15.32
N GLU A 105 -0.39 -6.53 -16.28
CA GLU A 105 -0.41 -6.94 -17.68
C GLU A 105 1.02 -7.20 -18.20
N PRO A 106 1.24 -8.26 -19.02
CA PRO A 106 2.58 -8.69 -19.42
C PRO A 106 3.46 -7.60 -20.05
N ASP A 107 2.85 -6.69 -20.83
CA ASP A 107 3.59 -5.67 -21.57
C ASP A 107 3.79 -4.35 -20.82
N TRP A 108 3.09 -4.11 -19.71
CA TRP A 108 3.10 -2.81 -19.05
C TRP A 108 4.45 -2.47 -18.45
N LEU A 109 5.10 -3.43 -17.78
CA LEU A 109 6.45 -3.26 -17.25
C LEU A 109 7.45 -2.92 -18.36
N LYS A 110 7.41 -3.64 -19.48
CA LYS A 110 8.30 -3.39 -20.63
C LYS A 110 8.05 -2.00 -21.24
N LYS A 111 6.78 -1.60 -21.38
CA LYS A 111 6.41 -0.25 -21.85
C LYS A 111 6.90 0.83 -20.89
N TYR A 112 6.77 0.63 -19.58
CA TYR A 112 7.29 1.56 -18.57
C TYR A 112 8.82 1.69 -18.64
N GLN A 113 9.55 0.59 -18.80
CA GLN A 113 11.01 0.64 -18.98
C GLN A 113 11.41 1.39 -20.26
N ASN A 114 10.68 1.21 -21.36
CA ASN A 114 10.89 1.99 -22.60
C ASN A 114 10.58 3.48 -22.38
N TYR A 115 9.49 3.80 -21.68
CA TYR A 115 9.11 5.17 -21.32
C TYR A 115 10.22 5.83 -20.50
N ARG A 116 10.71 5.18 -19.44
CA ARG A 116 11.82 5.70 -18.63
C ARG A 116 13.09 5.95 -19.42
N ARG A 117 13.40 5.10 -20.40
CA ARG A 117 14.56 5.28 -21.30
C ARG A 117 14.39 6.47 -22.22
N ARG A 118 13.19 6.67 -22.80
CA ARG A 118 12.89 7.81 -23.68
C ARG A 118 12.91 9.15 -22.94
N HIS A 119 12.45 9.16 -21.71
CA HIS A 119 12.39 10.35 -20.85
C HIS A 119 13.61 10.45 -19.91
N HIS A 120 14.70 9.77 -20.24
CA HIS A 120 15.92 9.83 -19.44
C HIS A 120 16.45 11.27 -19.34
N GLY A 121 16.77 11.72 -18.13
CA GLY A 121 17.20 13.10 -17.86
C GLY A 121 16.07 14.03 -17.40
N GLU A 122 14.81 13.59 -17.48
CA GLU A 122 13.71 14.32 -16.87
C GLU A 122 13.68 14.16 -15.34
N GLU A 123 12.98 15.08 -14.67
CA GLU A 123 12.82 15.06 -13.22
C GLU A 123 12.23 13.71 -12.75
N PRO A 124 12.69 13.13 -11.61
CA PRO A 124 12.24 11.83 -11.13
C PRO A 124 10.71 11.67 -11.01
N LYS A 125 9.99 12.75 -10.68
CA LYS A 125 8.51 12.77 -10.63
C LYS A 125 7.86 12.43 -11.98
N LYS A 126 8.51 12.77 -13.10
CA LYS A 126 8.02 12.49 -14.46
C LYS A 126 8.25 11.04 -14.89
N LEU A 127 9.14 10.35 -14.17
CA LEU A 127 9.48 8.94 -14.38
C LEU A 127 8.70 7.99 -13.47
N LYS A 128 7.83 8.50 -12.59
CA LYS A 128 7.02 7.68 -11.69
C LYS A 128 6.00 6.82 -12.45
N PRO A 129 5.61 5.65 -11.92
CA PRO A 129 4.59 4.79 -12.52
C PRO A 129 3.28 5.54 -12.79
N SER A 130 2.75 6.31 -11.84
CA SER A 130 1.49 7.04 -12.05
C SER A 130 1.57 8.06 -13.20
N THR A 131 2.72 8.68 -13.41
CA THR A 131 2.95 9.57 -14.55
C THR A 131 2.94 8.79 -15.86
N PHE A 132 3.61 7.64 -15.93
CA PHE A 132 3.60 6.77 -17.11
C PHE A 132 2.19 6.28 -17.46
N PHE A 133 1.41 5.85 -16.47
CA PHE A 133 0.03 5.42 -16.69
C PHE A 133 -0.81 6.54 -17.31
N LYS A 134 -0.71 7.75 -16.77
CA LYS A 134 -1.49 8.92 -17.22
C LYS A 134 -1.02 9.52 -18.53
N ALA A 135 0.27 9.39 -18.86
CA ALA A 135 0.87 9.97 -20.05
C ALA A 135 0.21 9.45 -21.33
N SER A 136 0.10 10.31 -22.35
CA SER A 136 -0.50 9.94 -23.64
C SER A 136 0.31 8.83 -24.33
N PRO A 137 -0.35 7.91 -25.08
CA PRO A 137 0.34 6.95 -25.94
C PRO A 137 1.31 7.61 -26.94
N THR A 138 1.04 8.85 -27.37
CA THR A 138 1.92 9.60 -28.28
C THR A 138 3.32 9.87 -27.71
N ILE A 139 3.43 9.99 -26.39
CA ILE A 139 4.72 10.12 -25.68
C ILE A 139 5.14 8.80 -25.02
N GLY A 140 4.50 7.69 -25.38
CA GLY A 140 4.83 6.35 -24.88
C GLY A 140 4.22 5.99 -23.52
N GLY A 141 3.26 6.76 -23.00
CA GLY A 141 2.45 6.38 -21.83
C GLY A 141 1.28 5.45 -22.18
N LEU A 142 0.40 5.18 -21.22
CA LEU A 142 -0.76 4.29 -21.41
C LEU A 142 -2.10 5.02 -21.60
N GLY A 143 -2.19 6.31 -21.28
CA GLY A 143 -3.43 7.09 -21.32
C GLY A 143 -4.46 6.69 -20.25
N ILE A 144 -4.07 5.90 -19.25
CA ILE A 144 -4.92 5.41 -18.17
C ILE A 144 -4.90 6.41 -17.02
N LYS A 145 -5.95 7.24 -16.95
CA LYS A 145 -6.09 8.28 -15.90
C LYS A 145 -6.60 7.73 -14.57
N GLU A 146 -7.40 6.67 -14.65
CA GLU A 146 -8.11 6.05 -13.53
C GLU A 146 -7.26 5.04 -12.73
N VAL A 147 -5.96 4.96 -12.98
CA VAL A 147 -5.02 4.02 -12.35
C VAL A 147 -5.10 3.99 -10.80
N LYS A 148 -5.55 5.08 -10.16
CA LYS A 148 -5.65 5.20 -8.70
C LYS A 148 -7.05 4.95 -8.13
N THR A 149 -8.06 4.71 -8.98
CA THR A 149 -9.43 4.54 -8.52
C THR A 149 -9.69 3.15 -8.00
N ASP A 150 -10.62 3.04 -7.06
CA ASP A 150 -11.03 1.75 -6.49
C ASP A 150 -11.51 0.80 -7.59
N SER A 151 -12.38 1.27 -8.48
CA SER A 151 -12.95 0.45 -9.56
C SER A 151 -11.88 -0.12 -10.48
N PHE A 152 -10.89 0.69 -10.88
CA PHE A 152 -9.81 0.23 -11.73
C PHE A 152 -8.93 -0.81 -11.02
N VAL A 153 -8.54 -0.54 -9.78
CA VAL A 153 -7.71 -1.45 -8.98
C VAL A 153 -8.42 -2.79 -8.75
N ARG A 154 -9.72 -2.77 -8.42
CA ARG A 154 -10.51 -4.00 -8.28
C ARG A 154 -10.66 -4.75 -9.58
N GLN A 155 -10.93 -4.05 -10.69
CA GLN A 155 -10.99 -4.67 -12.01
C GLN A 155 -9.68 -5.40 -12.34
N LEU A 156 -8.54 -4.83 -11.94
CA LEU A 156 -7.26 -5.50 -12.13
C LEU A 156 -7.11 -6.73 -11.24
N TRP A 157 -7.48 -6.70 -9.97
CA TRP A 157 -6.94 -7.68 -9.01
C TRP A 157 -7.95 -8.60 -8.33
N VAL A 158 -9.24 -8.24 -8.27
CA VAL A 158 -10.22 -8.95 -7.43
C VAL A 158 -10.36 -10.44 -7.79
N ASN A 159 -10.23 -10.78 -9.07
CA ASN A 159 -10.35 -12.16 -9.57
C ASN A 159 -9.00 -12.88 -9.71
N ARG A 160 -7.89 -12.26 -9.29
CA ARG A 160 -6.53 -12.83 -9.39
C ARG A 160 -5.64 -12.43 -8.20
N PRO A 161 -6.07 -12.67 -6.95
CA PRO A 161 -5.34 -12.27 -5.74
C PRO A 161 -3.93 -12.87 -5.66
N GLU A 162 -3.72 -14.09 -6.14
CA GLU A 162 -2.40 -14.73 -6.21
C GLU A 162 -1.44 -14.00 -7.17
N HIS A 163 -1.96 -13.41 -8.25
CA HIS A 163 -1.17 -12.56 -9.15
C HIS A 163 -0.84 -11.22 -8.49
N LEU A 164 -1.75 -10.66 -7.69
CA LEU A 164 -1.49 -9.45 -6.89
C LEU A 164 -0.37 -9.69 -5.87
N VAL A 165 -0.39 -10.83 -5.17
CA VAL A 165 0.68 -11.22 -4.25
C VAL A 165 2.03 -11.30 -4.99
N LYS A 166 2.08 -11.98 -6.15
CA LYS A 166 3.30 -12.03 -6.98
C LYS A 166 3.78 -10.65 -7.41
N ALA A 167 2.88 -9.76 -7.82
CA ALA A 167 3.21 -8.39 -8.20
C ALA A 167 3.83 -7.60 -7.02
N ILE A 168 3.29 -7.74 -5.81
CA ILE A 168 3.84 -7.12 -4.60
C ILE A 168 5.26 -7.63 -4.32
N LEU A 169 5.49 -8.94 -4.44
CA LEU A 169 6.81 -9.53 -4.24
C LEU A 169 7.82 -9.10 -5.30
N HIS A 170 7.39 -8.92 -6.56
CA HIS A 170 8.25 -8.36 -7.60
C HIS A 170 8.66 -6.92 -7.28
N VAL A 171 7.72 -6.08 -6.84
CA VAL A 171 8.02 -4.70 -6.43
C VAL A 171 8.96 -4.67 -5.22
N GLU A 172 8.77 -5.54 -4.22
CA GLU A 172 9.71 -5.68 -3.10
C GLU A 172 11.12 -6.04 -3.59
N ASN A 173 11.23 -6.97 -4.55
CA ASN A 173 12.51 -7.35 -5.12
C ASN A 173 13.21 -6.17 -5.82
N ASP A 174 12.46 -5.35 -6.55
CA ASP A 174 12.96 -4.12 -7.18
C ASP A 174 13.42 -3.07 -6.15
N MET A 175 12.87 -3.12 -4.93
CA MET A 175 13.20 -2.23 -3.82
C MET A 175 14.35 -2.71 -2.94
N ARG A 176 14.91 -3.92 -3.12
CA ARG A 176 15.88 -4.53 -2.20
C ARG A 176 17.11 -3.68 -1.88
N THR A 177 17.49 -2.76 -2.77
CA THR A 177 18.65 -1.87 -2.59
C THR A 177 18.31 -0.56 -1.88
N LEU A 178 17.03 -0.28 -1.61
CA LEU A 178 16.58 0.94 -0.95
C LEU A 178 16.63 0.78 0.57
N SER A 179 17.29 1.70 1.26
CA SER A 179 17.15 1.82 2.72
C SER A 179 15.77 2.38 3.06
N LEU A 180 14.99 1.58 3.80
CA LEU A 180 13.65 1.95 4.29
C LEU A 180 13.68 2.47 5.73
N GLY A 181 14.85 2.51 6.37
CA GLY A 181 15.00 2.84 7.79
C GLY A 181 14.25 1.83 8.66
N GLN A 182 13.35 2.31 9.52
CA GLN A 182 12.51 1.49 10.40
C GLN A 182 11.22 1.01 9.73
N ARG A 183 11.02 1.29 8.43
CA ARG A 183 9.81 0.93 7.70
C ARG A 183 9.99 -0.39 6.96
N GLU A 184 8.88 -1.08 6.73
CA GLU A 184 8.82 -2.33 5.98
C GLU A 184 8.27 -2.10 4.58
N PRO A 185 8.63 -2.91 3.56
CA PRO A 185 7.91 -2.91 2.29
C PRO A 185 6.48 -3.42 2.50
N LEU A 186 5.54 -3.11 1.59
CA LEU A 186 4.17 -3.63 1.66
C LEU A 186 4.12 -5.16 1.80
N ALA A 187 5.06 -5.86 1.16
CA ALA A 187 5.20 -7.32 1.26
C ALA A 187 5.37 -7.81 2.71
N GLY A 188 5.94 -7.01 3.61
CA GLY A 188 6.08 -7.34 5.03
C GLY A 188 4.74 -7.64 5.74
N LEU A 189 3.64 -7.09 5.22
CA LEU A 189 2.29 -7.33 5.73
C LEU A 189 1.70 -8.67 5.28
N LEU A 190 2.26 -9.30 4.23
CA LEU A 190 1.81 -10.59 3.72
C LEU A 190 2.13 -11.73 4.68
N ARG A 191 1.28 -12.76 4.69
CA ARG A 191 1.53 -13.99 5.46
C ARG A 191 2.91 -14.58 5.11
N PRO A 192 3.66 -15.10 6.11
CA PRO A 192 5.01 -15.61 5.86
C PRO A 192 5.10 -16.66 4.75
N HIS A 193 4.15 -17.59 4.68
CA HIS A 193 4.17 -18.65 3.66
C HIS A 193 4.06 -18.10 2.22
N LEU A 194 3.40 -16.95 2.03
CA LEU A 194 3.29 -16.30 0.72
C LEU A 194 4.59 -15.62 0.29
N ARG A 195 5.45 -15.23 1.23
CA ARG A 195 6.74 -14.57 0.96
C ARG A 195 7.87 -15.55 0.67
N TYR A 196 7.83 -16.73 1.27
CA TYR A 196 8.92 -17.70 1.27
C TYR A 196 8.56 -19.01 0.56
N SER A 197 7.49 -19.03 -0.25
CA SER A 197 7.22 -20.15 -1.15
C SER A 197 8.33 -20.20 -2.20
N GLN A 198 9.18 -21.24 -2.08
CA GLN A 198 10.29 -21.53 -3.00
C GLN A 198 9.80 -21.92 -4.38
#